data_AF-K8E3D2-F1
#
_entry.id   AF-K8E3D2-F1
#
_cell.length_a   1.000
_cell.length_b   1.000
_cell.length_c   1.000
_cell.angle_alpha   90.00
_cell.angle_beta   90.00
_cell.angle_gamma   90.00
#
_symmetry.space_group_name_H-M   'P 1'
#
loop_
_entity.id
_entity.type
_entity.pdbx_description
1 polymer ?
#
loop_
_entity_poly.entity_id
_entity_poly.type
_entity_poly.pdbx_seq_one_letter_code
_entity_poly.pdbx_strand_id
1 'polypeptide(L)'
;MDFLLQPEEAIQIAKEYHKREKMEGVVNINLDSILFDEAYTFKINNNEDDIRSVWRIQVDLPPNDFLMEDYTLIVSDKDKKVLGVIDPNGHPIFEGNDFTDEDIKYITNDGSV
;
A
#
# COMPACT_ATOMS: atom_id res chain seq x y z
N MET A 1 -2.90 19.37 7.56
CA MET A 1 -3.20 18.02 7.06
C MET A 1 -4.08 17.37 8.09
N ASP A 2 -5.32 17.03 7.74
CA ASP A 2 -6.23 16.29 8.61
C ASP A 2 -6.15 14.82 8.20
N PHE A 3 -5.36 14.02 8.93
CA PHE A 3 -5.31 12.56 8.78
C PHE A 3 -6.49 11.94 9.55
N LEU A 4 -7.24 11.03 8.93
CA LEU A 4 -8.35 10.34 9.60
C LEU A 4 -7.88 9.15 10.44
N LEU A 5 -6.74 8.57 10.10
CA LEU A 5 -6.04 7.55 10.88
C LEU A 5 -4.74 8.11 11.45
N GLN A 6 -4.40 7.67 12.66
CA GLN A 6 -3.04 7.75 13.15
C GLN A 6 -2.17 6.66 12.50
N PRO A 7 -0.85 6.87 12.35
CA PRO A 7 0.07 5.85 11.86
C PRO A 7 -0.05 4.49 12.58
N GLU A 8 -0.24 4.50 13.91
CA GLU A 8 -0.42 3.27 14.69
C GLU A 8 -1.71 2.53 14.31
N GLU A 9 -2.79 3.25 14.00
CA GLU A 9 -4.05 2.65 13.56
C GLU A 9 -3.89 2.02 12.18
N ALA A 10 -3.17 2.68 11.27
CA ALA A 10 -2.87 2.14 9.95
C ALA A 10 -2.03 0.85 10.04
N ILE A 11 -1.01 0.80 10.91
CA ILE A 11 -0.25 -0.42 11.22
C ILE A 11 -1.16 -1.53 11.75
N GLN A 12 -2.07 -1.19 12.65
CA GLN A 12 -2.96 -2.18 13.23
C GLN A 12 -3.87 -2.80 12.16
N ILE A 13 -4.43 -1.99 11.26
CA ILE A 13 -5.22 -2.46 10.12
C ILE A 13 -4.38 -3.37 9.22
N ALA A 14 -3.14 -2.99 8.91
CA ALA A 14 -2.23 -3.80 8.11
C ALA A 14 -1.89 -5.15 8.77
N LYS A 15 -1.63 -5.18 10.08
CA LYS A 15 -1.39 -6.41 10.84
C LYS A 15 -2.59 -7.35 10.84
N GLU A 16 -3.78 -6.80 11.03
CA GLU A 16 -5.01 -7.58 11.03
C GLU A 16 -5.29 -8.20 9.67
N TYR A 17 -5.10 -7.42 8.60
CA TYR A 17 -5.19 -7.91 7.23
C TYR A 17 -4.16 -9.00 6.94
N HIS A 18 -2.88 -8.74 7.22
CA HIS A 18 -1.76 -9.67 7.01
C HIS A 18 -2.01 -11.02 7.69
N LYS A 19 -2.46 -10.98 8.95
CA LYS A 19 -2.81 -12.18 9.73
C LYS A 19 -4.04 -12.92 9.16
N ARG A 20 -5.05 -12.18 8.69
CA ARG A 20 -6.29 -12.75 8.14
C ARG A 20 -6.02 -13.48 6.83
N GLU A 21 -5.25 -12.86 5.94
CA GLU A 21 -4.86 -13.43 4.65
C GLU A 21 -3.72 -14.46 4.75
N LYS A 22 -3.15 -14.65 5.96
CA LYS A 22 -2.03 -15.58 6.24
C LYS A 22 -0.81 -15.32 5.35
N MET A 23 -0.51 -14.04 5.14
CA MET A 23 0.61 -13.63 4.30
C MET A 23 1.94 -13.90 4.99
N GLU A 24 3.01 -14.07 4.20
CA GLU A 24 4.37 -14.23 4.73
C GLU A 24 4.99 -12.87 5.10
N GLY A 25 6.00 -12.87 5.97
CA GLY A 25 6.70 -11.66 6.41
C GLY A 25 6.21 -11.06 7.73
N VAL A 26 6.84 -9.95 8.12
CA VAL A 26 6.57 -9.20 9.33
C VAL A 26 6.20 -7.77 8.95
N VAL A 27 4.99 -7.34 9.31
CA VAL A 27 4.56 -5.95 9.10
C VAL A 27 5.48 -5.01 9.88
N ASN A 28 6.12 -4.08 9.17
CA ASN A 28 7.01 -3.11 9.79
C ASN A 28 6.21 -2.15 10.68
N ILE A 29 6.64 -2.05 11.94
CA ILE A 29 5.98 -1.23 12.97
C ILE A 29 6.69 0.09 13.21
N ASN A 30 7.79 0.35 12.49
CA ASN A 30 8.56 1.56 12.64
C ASN A 30 7.80 2.73 12.01
N LEU A 31 7.35 3.68 12.83
CA LEU A 31 6.59 4.84 12.39
C LEU A 31 7.36 5.70 11.38
N ASP A 32 8.69 5.75 11.48
CA ASP A 32 9.54 6.51 10.57
C ASP A 32 9.64 5.88 9.17
N SER A 33 9.26 4.60 9.03
CA SER A 33 9.28 3.87 7.76
C SER A 33 7.96 3.98 6.98
N ILE A 34 6.89 4.45 7.65
CA ILE A 34 5.57 4.54 7.06
C ILE A 34 5.47 5.82 6.25
N LEU A 35 5.00 5.70 5.02
CA LEU A 35 4.77 6.85 4.15
C LEU A 35 3.28 7.12 4.04
N PHE A 36 2.90 8.39 4.13
CA PHE A 36 1.57 8.84 3.80
C PHE A 36 1.58 9.49 2.42
N ASP A 37 0.70 9.03 1.55
CA ASP A 37 0.47 9.63 0.24
C ASP A 37 -0.91 10.27 0.25
N GLU A 38 -0.98 11.59 0.09
CA GLU A 38 -2.24 12.33 0.16
C GLU A 38 -3.13 12.11 -1.07
N ALA A 39 -2.53 11.73 -2.20
CA ALA A 39 -3.16 11.74 -3.51
C ALA A 39 -2.79 10.51 -4.35
N TYR A 40 -2.83 9.33 -3.74
CA TYR A 40 -2.62 8.08 -4.45
C TYR A 40 -3.78 7.86 -5.43
N THR A 41 -3.46 7.78 -6.72
CA THR A 41 -4.44 7.77 -7.80
C THR A 41 -4.71 6.34 -8.27
N PHE A 42 -5.94 5.87 -8.04
CA PHE A 42 -6.45 4.63 -8.59
C PHE A 42 -7.37 4.94 -9.80
N LYS A 43 -7.04 4.48 -10.99
CA LYS A 43 -7.95 4.41 -12.13
C LYS A 43 -8.93 3.26 -11.92
N ILE A 44 -10.08 3.52 -11.31
CA ILE A 44 -11.11 2.50 -11.14
C ILE A 44 -12.04 2.59 -12.37
N ASN A 45 -11.61 1.98 -13.49
CA ASN A 45 -12.23 2.06 -14.82
C ASN A 45 -12.02 3.37 -15.59
N ASN A 46 -12.03 3.26 -16.93
CA ASN A 46 -11.65 4.25 -17.96
C ASN A 46 -12.29 5.66 -17.90
N ASN A 47 -13.08 6.05 -16.91
CA ASN A 47 -13.78 7.34 -16.90
C ASN A 47 -13.58 8.22 -15.63
N GLU A 48 -13.07 7.72 -14.50
CA GLU A 48 -12.84 8.58 -13.31
C GLU A 48 -11.56 8.17 -12.55
N ASP A 49 -10.68 9.15 -12.28
CA ASP A 49 -9.53 8.99 -11.38
C ASP A 49 -10.05 9.02 -9.93
N ASP A 50 -9.89 7.93 -9.18
CA ASP A 50 -10.18 7.86 -7.75
C ASP A 50 -8.92 8.19 -6.96
N ILE A 51 -8.84 9.44 -6.50
CA ILE A 51 -7.72 9.95 -5.72
C ILE A 51 -8.05 9.74 -4.23
N ARG A 52 -7.22 8.93 -3.56
CA ARG A 52 -7.38 8.63 -2.14
C ARG A 52 -6.10 8.85 -1.38
N SER A 53 -6.24 9.31 -0.14
CA SER A 53 -5.12 9.36 0.79
C SER A 53 -4.88 7.97 1.38
N VAL A 54 -3.64 7.50 1.34
CA VAL A 54 -3.25 6.14 1.74
C VAL A 54 -1.98 6.14 2.59
N TRP A 55 -1.90 5.15 3.45
CA TRP A 55 -0.70 4.79 4.20
C TRP A 55 -0.01 3.61 3.51
N ARG A 56 1.28 3.74 3.26
CA ARG A 56 2.16 2.70 2.70
C ARG A 56 2.94 2.06 3.84
N ILE A 57 2.71 0.76 4.05
CA ILE A 57 3.29 0.01 5.17
C ILE A 57 4.09 -1.16 4.61
N GLN A 58 5.41 -1.11 4.80
CA GLN A 58 6.33 -2.16 4.34
C GLN A 58 6.15 -3.43 5.18
N VAL A 59 6.30 -4.57 4.52
CA VAL A 59 6.34 -5.89 5.14
C VAL A 59 7.67 -6.53 4.81
N ASP A 60 8.44 -6.80 5.85
CA ASP A 60 9.78 -7.38 5.74
C ASP A 60 9.63 -8.90 5.60
N LEU A 61 10.04 -9.44 4.46
CA LEU A 61 10.02 -10.90 4.25
C LEU A 61 11.20 -11.56 4.99
N PRO A 62 11.03 -12.81 5.47
CA PRO A 62 12.16 -13.54 6.02
C PRO A 62 13.23 -13.73 4.93
N PRO A 63 14.53 -13.65 5.28
CA PRO A 63 15.59 -13.85 4.31
C PRO A 63 15.44 -15.23 3.66
N ASN A 64 15.25 -15.24 2.34
CA ASN A 64 15.10 -16.44 1.52
C ASN A 64 16.13 -16.41 0.38
N ASP A 65 16.64 -17.58 -0.01
CA ASP A 65 17.59 -17.74 -1.13
C ASP A 65 16.92 -17.48 -2.50
N PHE A 66 15.59 -17.44 -2.54
CA PHE A 66 14.80 -17.01 -3.70
C PHE A 66 14.36 -15.56 -3.55
N LEU A 67 14.43 -14.81 -4.65
CA LEU A 67 14.18 -13.38 -4.89
C LEU A 67 12.77 -12.86 -4.46
N MET A 68 12.23 -13.28 -3.32
CA MET A 68 11.04 -12.64 -2.78
C MET A 68 11.46 -11.33 -2.14
N GLU A 69 11.16 -10.24 -2.82
CA GLU A 69 11.43 -8.89 -2.35
C GLU A 69 10.31 -8.42 -1.41
N ASP A 70 10.66 -7.56 -0.45
CA ASP A 70 9.70 -6.97 0.49
C ASP A 70 8.51 -6.37 -0.25
N TYR A 71 7.32 -6.41 0.34
CA TYR A 71 6.12 -5.85 -0.28
C TYR A 71 5.49 -4.79 0.60
N THR A 72 4.66 -3.94 -0.01
CA THR A 72 3.99 -2.84 0.69
C THR A 72 2.49 -3.07 0.71
N LEU A 73 1.89 -2.94 1.89
CA LEU A 73 0.44 -2.89 2.09
C LEU A 73 -0.04 -1.44 1.93
N ILE A 74 -1.08 -1.24 1.12
CA ILE A 74 -1.71 0.06 0.88
C ILE A 74 -2.97 0.13 1.74
N VAL A 75 -2.96 0.98 2.77
CA VAL A 75 -4.10 1.19 3.68
C VAL A 75 -4.79 2.51 3.33
N SER A 76 -6.09 2.48 3.04
CA SER A 76 -6.88 3.69 2.83
C SER A 76 -7.08 4.44 4.14
N ASP A 77 -6.69 5.71 4.18
CA ASP A 77 -6.95 6.60 5.32
C ASP A 77 -8.46 6.81 5.53
N LYS A 78 -9.17 6.98 4.41
CA LYS A 78 -10.62 7.24 4.39
C LYS A 78 -11.45 5.99 4.71
N ASP A 79 -11.10 4.85 4.12
CA ASP A 79 -11.91 3.62 4.22
C ASP A 79 -11.48 2.73 5.39
N LYS A 80 -10.34 3.01 6.01
CA LYS A 80 -9.79 2.26 7.15
C LYS A 80 -9.62 0.76 6.87
N LYS A 81 -9.18 0.43 5.64
CA LYS A 81 -8.93 -0.95 5.19
C LYS A 81 -7.71 -1.00 4.27
N VAL A 82 -7.10 -2.19 4.16
CA VAL A 82 -6.12 -2.47 3.10
C VAL A 82 -6.86 -2.52 1.76
N LEU A 83 -6.38 -1.74 0.79
CA LEU A 83 -6.84 -1.72 -0.59
C LEU A 83 -6.10 -2.74 -1.44
N GLY A 84 -4.83 -3.01 -1.11
CA GLY A 84 -4.04 -3.99 -1.83
C GLY A 84 -2.58 -4.06 -1.42
N VAL A 85 -1.86 -4.92 -2.13
CA VAL A 85 -0.47 -5.29 -1.90
C VAL A 85 0.33 -5.00 -3.16
N ILE A 86 1.43 -4.26 -3.02
CA ILE A 86 2.34 -3.93 -4.13
C ILE A 86 3.76 -4.49 -3.87
N ASP A 87 4.48 -4.85 -4.92
CA ASP A 87 5.89 -5.19 -4.89
C ASP A 87 6.78 -3.93 -4.67
N PRO A 88 8.11 -4.07 -4.56
CA PRO A 88 9.00 -2.93 -4.43
C PRO A 88 8.98 -1.97 -5.61
N ASN A 89 8.62 -2.45 -6.80
CA ASN A 89 8.53 -1.66 -8.02
C ASN A 89 7.18 -0.89 -8.12
N GLY A 90 6.24 -1.19 -7.22
CA GLY A 90 4.91 -0.60 -7.14
C GLY A 90 3.80 -1.43 -7.78
N HIS A 91 4.12 -2.57 -8.38
CA HIS A 91 3.18 -3.42 -9.09
C HIS A 91 2.29 -4.20 -8.12
N PRO A 92 0.98 -4.29 -8.33
CA PRO A 92 0.10 -5.11 -7.50
C PRO A 92 0.43 -6.59 -7.67
N ILE A 93 0.63 -7.30 -6.56
CA ILE A 93 1.06 -8.71 -6.55
C ILE A 93 0.04 -9.69 -5.97
N PHE A 94 -1.16 -9.22 -5.64
CA PHE A 94 -2.17 -10.04 -4.97
C PHE A 94 -3.51 -9.96 -5.72
N GLU A 95 -4.05 -11.12 -6.12
CA GLU A 95 -5.32 -11.21 -6.87
C GLU A 95 -6.53 -10.66 -6.10
N GLY A 96 -6.42 -10.52 -4.77
CA GLY A 96 -7.44 -9.90 -3.92
C GLY A 96 -7.35 -8.38 -3.78
N ASN A 97 -6.48 -7.71 -4.55
CA ASN A 97 -6.39 -6.26 -4.53
C ASN A 97 -7.66 -5.61 -5.11
N ASP A 98 -8.08 -4.49 -4.52
CA ASP A 98 -9.15 -3.64 -5.06
C ASP A 98 -8.72 -2.89 -6.35
N PHE A 99 -7.47 -3.08 -6.80
CA PHE A 99 -6.85 -2.42 -7.95
C PHE A 99 -5.84 -3.33 -8.67
N THR A 100 -5.69 -3.11 -9.97
CA THR A 100 -4.75 -3.79 -10.87
C THR A 100 -3.63 -2.85 -11.34
N ASP A 101 -2.64 -3.37 -12.08
CA ASP A 101 -1.54 -2.56 -12.63
C ASP A 101 -2.05 -1.42 -13.54
N GLU A 102 -3.12 -1.68 -14.30
CA GLU A 102 -3.77 -0.69 -15.17
C GLU A 102 -4.48 0.41 -14.36
N ASP A 103 -4.81 0.10 -13.10
CA ASP A 103 -5.50 0.98 -12.18
C ASP A 103 -4.52 1.86 -11.39
N ILE A 104 -3.21 1.60 -11.36
CA ILE A 104 -2.26 2.46 -10.63
C ILE A 104 -1.69 3.49 -11.61
N LYS A 105 -2.16 4.74 -11.52
CA LYS A 105 -1.46 5.84 -12.18
C LYS A 105 -0.41 6.36 -11.21
N TYR A 106 0.82 5.89 -11.38
CA TYR A 106 1.96 6.51 -10.71
C TYR A 106 1.91 8.00 -11.05
N ILE A 107 1.91 8.85 -10.03
CA ILE A 107 2.46 10.18 -10.20
C ILE A 107 3.94 9.93 -10.41
N THR A 108 4.35 9.58 -11.63
CA THR A 108 5.70 9.88 -12.06
C THR A 108 5.81 11.37 -11.80
N ASN A 109 6.63 11.70 -10.82
CA ASN A 109 7.14 13.03 -10.67
C ASN A 109 8.05 13.21 -11.89
N ASP A 110 7.45 13.37 -13.06
CA ASP A 110 8.07 13.92 -14.25
C ASP A 110 8.18 15.43 -13.98
N GLY A 111 8.90 15.72 -12.90
CA GLY A 111 9.52 16.98 -12.59
C GLY A 111 10.55 17.19 -13.67
N SER A 112 10.01 17.63 -14.81
CA SER A 112 10.74 18.35 -15.83
C SER A 112 11.60 19.38 -15.11
N VAL A 113 12.91 19.23 -15.29
CA VAL A 113 13.96 20.19 -14.93
C VAL A 113 13.64 21.61 -15.36
#